data_AF-A0A9E2R6M0-F1
#
_entry.id   AF-A0A9E2R6M0-F1
#
_cell.length_a   1.000
_cell.length_b   1.000
_cell.length_c   1.000
_cell.angle_alpha   90.00
_cell.angle_beta   90.00
_cell.angle_gamma   90.00
#
_symmetry.space_group_name_H-M   'P 1'
#
loop_
_entity.id
_entity.type
_entity.pdbx_description
1 polymer ?
#
loop_
_entity_poly.entity_id
_entity_poly.type
_entity_poly.pdbx_seq_one_letter_code
_entity_poly.pdbx_strand_id
1 'polypeptide(L)'
;MKTTRFPGLAALLILGCLGGMVRFSPACAQPADVHLKLELIWGTDGDKPNDPQLRSMTPKLEAKLRRVFKWKHYWEVGPPHSVTIPLRAVRKVAMSDKCELEITNAGSSTI
;
A
#
# COMPACT_ATOMS: atom_id res chain seq x y z
N MET A 1 -5.78 -47.37 -66.71
CA MET A 1 -5.23 -46.09 -66.25
C MET A 1 -6.38 -45.19 -65.82
N LYS A 2 -6.53 -44.92 -64.52
CA LYS A 2 -7.55 -44.01 -63.98
C LYS A 2 -6.83 -43.01 -63.06
N THR A 3 -6.80 -41.75 -63.47
CA THR A 3 -6.24 -40.63 -62.71
C THR A 3 -7.38 -40.00 -61.91
N THR A 4 -7.27 -40.00 -60.57
CA THR A 4 -8.23 -39.34 -59.68
C THR A 4 -7.54 -38.15 -59.02
N ARG A 5 -8.06 -36.95 -59.29
CA ARG A 5 -7.66 -35.65 -58.72
C ARG A 5 -8.26 -35.52 -57.32
N PHE A 6 -7.46 -35.13 -56.33
CA PHE A 6 -7.90 -34.82 -54.96
C PHE A 6 -8.10 -33.30 -54.80
N PRO A 7 -9.34 -32.79 -54.64
CA PRO A 7 -9.59 -31.44 -54.17
C PRO A 7 -9.96 -31.52 -52.68
N GLY A 8 -8.97 -31.67 -51.81
CA GLY A 8 -9.19 -31.95 -50.38
C GLY A 8 -8.45 -31.03 -49.41
N LEU A 9 -7.92 -29.89 -49.87
CA LEU A 9 -7.05 -29.05 -49.04
C LEU A 9 -7.56 -27.62 -48.80
N ALA A 10 -8.68 -27.22 -49.39
CA ALA A 10 -9.21 -25.87 -49.24
C ALA A 10 -10.20 -25.70 -48.06
N ALA A 11 -10.69 -26.78 -47.45
CA ALA A 11 -11.77 -26.71 -46.47
C ALA A 11 -11.31 -26.59 -44.99
N LEU A 12 -10.00 -26.61 -44.71
CA LEU A 12 -9.48 -26.65 -43.34
C LEU A 12 -9.01 -25.29 -42.79
N LEU A 13 -9.11 -24.21 -43.56
CA LEU A 13 -8.63 -22.88 -43.13
C LEU A 13 -9.74 -21.93 -42.62
N ILE A 14 -11.03 -22.29 -42.71
CA ILE A 14 -12.14 -21.40 -42.32
C ILE A 14 -12.74 -21.75 -40.93
N LEU A 15 -12.35 -22.87 -40.32
CA LEU A 15 -12.85 -23.29 -39.00
C LEU A 15 -11.98 -22.83 -37.81
N GLY A 16 -11.05 -21.89 -38.03
CA GLY A 16 -10.13 -21.38 -36.99
C GLY A 16 -10.49 -20.01 -36.40
N CYS A 17 -11.43 -19.27 -36.99
CA CYS A 17 -11.68 -17.86 -36.65
C CYS A 17 -12.84 -17.60 -35.66
N LEU A 18 -13.62 -18.62 -35.26
CA LEU A 18 -14.80 -18.44 -34.41
C LEU A 18 -14.61 -18.82 -32.92
N GLY A 19 -13.45 -19.37 -32.54
CA GLY A 19 -13.19 -19.82 -31.16
C GLY A 19 -12.47 -18.82 -30.25
N GLY A 20 -12.11 -17.64 -30.75
CA GLY A 20 -11.13 -16.75 -30.12
C GLY A 20 -11.67 -15.48 -29.47
N MET A 21 -12.92 -15.44 -28.99
CA MET A 21 -13.35 -14.33 -28.13
C MET A 21 -13.03 -14.66 -26.67
N VAL A 22 -11.73 -14.58 -26.32
CA VAL A 22 -11.32 -14.44 -24.92
C VAL A 22 -11.95 -13.15 -24.42
N ARG A 23 -12.98 -13.29 -23.57
CA ARG A 23 -13.60 -12.19 -22.83
C ARG A 23 -12.49 -11.55 -21.98
N PHE A 24 -11.93 -10.45 -22.47
CA PHE A 24 -11.09 -9.57 -21.66
C PHE A 24 -12.00 -8.94 -20.59
N SER A 25 -12.17 -9.64 -19.47
CA SER A 25 -12.81 -9.07 -18.30
C SER A 25 -11.86 -8.00 -17.78
N PRO A 26 -12.23 -6.71 -17.75
CA PRO A 26 -11.43 -5.73 -17.03
C PRO A 26 -11.36 -6.23 -15.59
N ALA A 27 -10.16 -6.57 -15.13
CA ALA A 27 -9.92 -6.81 -13.72
C ALA A 27 -10.28 -5.49 -13.02
N CYS A 28 -11.48 -5.45 -12.44
CA CYS A 28 -11.92 -4.30 -11.67
C CYS A 28 -10.95 -4.21 -10.51
N ALA A 29 -10.02 -3.25 -10.57
CA ALA A 29 -9.06 -3.00 -9.52
C ALA A 29 -9.86 -2.77 -8.24
N GLN A 30 -9.91 -3.80 -7.39
CA GLN A 30 -10.57 -3.68 -6.09
C GLN A 30 -9.78 -2.60 -5.34
N PRO A 31 -10.43 -1.56 -4.81
CA PRO A 31 -9.67 -0.50 -4.18
C PRO A 31 -8.95 -1.11 -2.98
N ALA A 32 -7.63 -0.99 -3.00
CA ALA A 32 -6.77 -1.85 -2.21
C ALA A 32 -6.72 -1.43 -0.73
N ASP A 33 -6.53 -2.42 0.13
CA ASP A 33 -6.17 -2.20 1.52
C ASP A 33 -4.87 -1.38 1.61
N VAL A 34 -4.79 -0.51 2.61
CA VAL A 34 -3.59 0.31 2.84
C VAL A 34 -2.85 -0.25 4.04
N HIS A 35 -1.58 -0.61 3.84
CA HIS A 35 -0.67 -1.04 4.90
C HIS A 35 0.19 0.14 5.34
N LEU A 36 0.05 0.53 6.61
CA LEU A 36 0.80 1.64 7.20
C LEU A 36 1.73 1.14 8.29
N LYS A 37 2.91 1.75 8.34
CA LYS A 37 3.78 1.74 9.52
C LYS A 37 3.63 3.10 10.22
N LEU A 38 3.23 3.09 11.48
CA LEU A 38 3.01 4.27 12.30
C LEU A 38 4.09 4.37 13.37
N GLU A 39 4.69 5.56 13.53
CA GLU A 39 5.73 5.85 14.52
C GLU A 39 5.33 7.13 15.26
N LEU A 40 5.26 7.09 16.60
CA LEU A 40 5.00 8.26 17.42
C LEU A 40 6.32 8.92 17.81
N ILE A 41 6.43 10.23 17.60
CA ILE A 41 7.66 10.97 17.75
C ILE A 41 7.45 12.14 18.71
N TRP A 42 8.30 12.22 19.73
CA TRP A 42 8.35 13.34 20.66
C TRP A 42 9.44 14.32 20.23
N GLY A 43 9.07 15.57 19.94
CA GLY A 43 10.02 16.67 19.71
C GLY A 43 9.97 17.69 20.84
N THR A 44 11.12 18.13 21.36
CA THR A 44 11.19 19.23 22.34
C THR A 44 12.50 20.02 22.25
N ASP A 45 12.48 21.27 22.72
CA ASP A 45 13.65 22.14 22.89
C ASP A 45 14.26 22.06 24.30
N GLY A 46 13.53 21.44 25.23
CA GLY A 46 13.94 21.25 26.62
C GLY A 46 14.69 19.93 26.84
N ASP A 47 14.82 19.57 28.12
CA ASP A 47 15.47 18.33 28.52
C ASP A 47 14.72 17.09 28.05
N LYS A 48 15.45 15.95 28.03
CA LYS A 48 14.86 14.66 27.70
C LYS A 48 13.69 14.37 28.64
N PRO A 49 12.47 14.08 28.12
CA PRO A 49 11.34 13.75 28.96
C PRO A 49 11.63 12.47 29.78
N ASN A 50 11.15 12.45 31.03
CA ASN A 50 11.26 11.27 31.89
C ASN A 50 10.17 10.26 31.54
N ASP A 51 10.30 9.64 30.37
CA ASP A 51 9.38 8.62 29.87
C ASP A 51 10.20 7.37 29.47
N PRO A 52 9.95 6.20 30.11
CA PRO A 52 10.70 4.98 29.86
C PRO A 52 10.45 4.38 28.48
N GLN A 53 9.39 4.81 27.78
CA GLN A 53 9.07 4.35 26.43
C GLN A 53 9.91 5.08 25.36
N LEU A 54 10.68 6.09 25.74
CA LEU A 54 11.49 6.87 24.80
C LEU A 54 12.73 6.11 24.33
N ARG A 55 12.79 5.91 23.02
CA ARG A 55 13.88 5.26 22.33
C ARG A 55 14.63 6.28 21.47
N SER A 56 15.92 6.02 21.29
CA SER A 56 16.76 6.82 20.40
C SER A 56 16.26 6.70 18.96
N MET A 57 16.22 7.83 18.27
CA MET A 57 15.80 7.89 16.88
C MET A 57 16.95 7.54 15.93
N THR A 58 16.60 7.04 14.74
CA THR A 58 17.60 6.89 13.68
C THR A 58 18.04 8.25 13.12
N PRO A 59 19.33 8.45 12.80
CA PRO A 59 19.84 9.75 12.32
C PRO A 59 19.18 10.19 11.00
N LYS A 60 18.76 9.22 10.17
CA LYS A 60 18.06 9.50 8.90
C LYS A 60 16.68 10.12 9.12
N LEU A 61 15.91 9.62 10.09
CA LEU A 61 14.59 10.14 10.39
C LEU A 61 14.69 11.51 11.07
N GLU A 62 15.61 11.65 12.02
CA GLU A 62 15.86 12.92 12.70
C GLU A 62 16.25 14.02 11.72
N ALA A 63 17.14 13.73 10.76
CA ALA A 63 17.53 14.69 9.72
C ALA A 63 16.35 15.12 8.83
N LYS A 64 15.38 14.24 8.58
CA LYS A 64 14.16 14.60 7.84
C LYS A 64 13.26 15.52 8.68
N LEU A 65 13.08 15.21 9.95
CA LEU A 65 12.26 16.01 10.86
C LEU A 65 12.83 17.42 11.04
N ARG A 66 14.15 17.55 11.21
CA ARG A 66 14.83 18.85 11.36
C ARG A 66 14.68 19.79 10.16
N ARG A 67 14.37 19.27 8.97
CA ARG A 67 14.10 20.10 7.79
C ARG A 67 12.74 20.78 7.84
N VAL A 68 11.79 20.22 8.60
CA VAL A 68 10.40 20.67 8.67
C VAL A 68 10.10 21.31 10.02
N PHE A 69 10.56 20.68 11.10
CA PHE A 69 10.33 21.06 12.48
C PHE A 69 11.61 21.58 13.13
N LYS A 70 11.48 22.56 14.02
CA LYS A 70 12.61 23.29 14.61
C LYS A 70 13.06 22.80 15.99
N TRP A 71 12.52 21.68 16.47
CA TRP A 71 12.87 21.16 17.80
C TRP A 71 14.35 20.76 17.88
N LYS A 72 14.97 20.99 19.05
CA LYS A 72 16.36 20.60 19.31
C LYS A 72 16.54 19.10 19.46
N HIS A 73 15.55 18.40 20.00
CA HIS A 73 15.67 16.97 20.31
C HIS A 73 14.44 16.18 19.86
N TYR A 74 14.67 14.92 19.47
CA TYR A 74 13.63 14.01 19.00
C TYR A 74 13.83 12.60 19.58
N TRP A 75 12.72 11.93 19.92
CA TRP A 75 12.71 10.55 20.39
C TRP A 75 11.51 9.79 19.82
N GLU A 76 11.67 8.49 19.64
CA GLU A 76 10.56 7.59 19.32
C GLU A 76 9.84 7.19 20.61
N VAL A 77 8.52 7.31 20.64
CA VAL A 77 7.69 6.90 21.77
C VAL A 77 7.18 5.48 21.48
N GLY A 78 7.67 4.50 22.24
CA GLY A 78 7.25 3.10 22.08
C GLY A 78 7.64 2.51 20.71
N PRO A 79 7.27 1.25 20.43
CA PRO A 79 7.56 0.58 19.15
C PRO A 79 6.68 1.08 17.99
N PRO A 80 7.12 0.92 16.73
CA PRO A 80 6.28 1.19 15.57
C PRO A 80 5.09 0.22 15.48
N HIS A 81 3.96 0.69 14.97
CA HIS A 81 2.77 -0.11 14.74
C HIS A 81 2.57 -0.37 13.25
N SER A 82 2.32 -1.62 12.88
CA SER A 82 1.93 -1.99 11.52
C SER A 82 0.42 -2.21 11.49
N VAL A 83 -0.31 -1.41 10.73
CA VAL A 83 -1.77 -1.51 10.61
C VAL A 83 -2.17 -1.67 9.15
N THR A 84 -3.14 -2.56 8.92
CA THR A 84 -3.82 -2.66 7.64
C THR A 84 -5.19 -2.02 7.77
N ILE A 85 -5.49 -1.08 6.89
CA ILE A 85 -6.75 -0.36 6.85
C ILE A 85 -7.49 -0.78 5.59
N PRO A 86 -8.51 -1.64 5.73
CA PRO A 86 -9.32 -2.05 4.61
C PRO A 86 -10.00 -0.86 3.94
N LEU A 87 -10.32 -0.99 2.67
CA LEU A 87 -11.03 0.05 1.94
C LEU A 87 -12.30 0.51 2.67
N ARG A 88 -12.50 1.83 2.77
CA ARG A 88 -13.66 2.47 3.41
C ARG A 88 -13.85 2.08 4.88
N ALA A 89 -12.84 1.46 5.49
CA ALA A 89 -12.86 1.12 6.90
C ALA A 89 -12.16 2.19 7.73
N VAL A 90 -12.57 2.23 9.00
CA VAL A 90 -11.95 3.03 10.04
C VAL A 90 -11.20 2.10 10.99
N ARG A 91 -10.00 2.52 11.41
CA ARG A 91 -9.20 1.84 12.43
C ARG A 91 -8.77 2.81 13.50
N LYS A 92 -8.97 2.41 14.75
CA LYS A 92 -8.39 3.07 15.92
C LYS A 92 -7.10 2.38 16.32
N VAL A 93 -6.06 3.16 16.54
CA VAL A 93 -4.73 2.67 16.94
C VAL A 93 -4.26 3.49 18.14
N ALA A 94 -4.24 2.87 19.31
CA ALA A 94 -3.61 3.44 20.49
C ALA A 94 -2.08 3.38 20.31
N MET A 95 -1.44 4.54 20.25
CA MET A 95 0.01 4.69 20.06
C MET A 95 0.73 4.82 21.41
N SER A 96 0.07 5.42 22.40
CA SER A 96 0.50 5.52 23.80
C SER A 96 -0.71 5.83 24.69
N ASP A 97 -0.51 5.87 26.02
CA ASP A 97 -1.58 6.23 26.97
C ASP A 97 -2.17 7.63 26.74
N LYS A 98 -1.47 8.49 25.98
CA LYS A 98 -1.87 9.88 25.69
C LYS A 98 -2.21 10.12 24.22
N CYS A 99 -2.16 9.10 23.36
CA CYS A 99 -2.32 9.27 21.92
C CYS A 99 -3.03 8.07 21.29
N GLU A 100 -4.21 8.32 20.72
CA GLU A 100 -4.94 7.39 19.86
C GLU A 100 -5.17 8.04 18.50
N LEU A 101 -4.99 7.26 17.44
CA LEU A 101 -5.24 7.66 16.07
C LEU A 101 -6.51 6.99 15.56
N GLU A 102 -7.37 7.75 14.88
CA GLU A 102 -8.46 7.22 14.07
C GLU A 102 -8.14 7.44 12.59
N ILE A 103 -7.99 6.36 11.83
CA ILE A 103 -7.51 6.39 10.46
C ILE A 103 -8.56 5.77 9.55
N THR A 104 -8.94 6.50 8.50
CA THR A 104 -9.93 6.07 7.51
C THR A 104 -9.26 5.90 6.16
N ASN A 105 -9.45 4.75 5.51
CA ASN A 105 -9.11 4.57 4.10
C ASN A 105 -10.25 5.12 3.24
N ALA A 106 -10.11 6.37 2.79
CA ALA A 106 -11.12 7.03 1.96
C ALA A 106 -11.28 6.40 0.55
N GLY A 107 -10.35 5.54 0.13
CA GLY A 107 -10.30 4.99 -1.22
C GLY A 107 -9.70 5.98 -2.23
N SER A 108 -10.26 6.02 -3.43
CA SER A 108 -9.76 6.64 -4.66
C SER A 108 -8.96 7.94 -4.49
N SER A 109 -7.62 7.82 -4.44
CA SER A 109 -6.71 8.94 -4.73
C SER A 109 -6.50 9.00 -6.24
N THR A 110 -7.06 10.01 -6.89
CA THR A 110 -6.62 10.38 -8.25
C THR A 110 -5.33 11.17 -8.08
N ILE A 111 -4.19 10.55 -8.39
CA ILE A 111 -2.90 11.25 -8.53
C ILE A 111 -2.77 11.69 -9.98
#